data_AF-A0A1M5XA40-F1
#
_entry.id   AF-A0A1M5XA40-F1
#
_cell.length_a   1.000
_cell.length_b   1.000
_cell.length_c   1.000
_cell.angle_alpha   90.00
_cell.angle_beta   90.00
_cell.angle_gamma   90.00
#
_symmetry.space_group_name_H-M   'P 1'
#
loop_
_entity.id
_entity.type
_entity.pdbx_description
1 polymer ?
#
loop_
_entity_poly.entity_id
_entity_poly.type
_entity_poly.pdbx_seq_one_letter_code
_entity_poly.pdbx_strand_id
1 'polypeptide(L)' 'MNKKDKVEMTRSILNNAMNMNLNKEIILKISQKLDQCIYEYYEENDEREKK' A
#
# COMPACT_ATOMS: atom_id res chain seq x y z
N MET A 1 -2.81 9.29 -11.28
CA MET A 1 -1.95 8.86 -10.16
C MET A 1 -1.36 7.51 -10.53
N ASN A 2 -0.04 7.38 -10.56
CA ASN A 2 0.60 6.12 -10.95
C ASN A 2 0.50 5.11 -9.77
N LYS A 3 0.73 3.81 -10.03
CA LYS A 3 0.65 2.78 -8.98
C LYS A 3 1.66 2.97 -7.85
N LYS A 4 2.84 3.53 -8.16
CA LYS A 4 3.86 3.88 -7.17
C LYS A 4 3.36 4.97 -6.20
N ASP A 5 2.65 5.97 -6.71
CA ASP A 5 2.00 7.02 -5.90
C ASP A 5 0.95 6.39 -4.96
N LYS A 6 0.22 5.37 -5.44
CA LYS A 6 -0.79 4.64 -4.63
C LYS A 6 -0.14 3.87 -3.47
N VAL A 7 1.01 3.26 -3.70
CA VAL A 7 1.82 2.64 -2.64
C VAL A 7 2.29 3.70 -1.64
N GLU A 8 2.84 4.83 -2.10
CA GLU A 8 3.36 5.87 -1.21
C GLU A 8 2.27 6.54 -0.36
N MET A 9 1.11 6.80 -0.97
CA MET A 9 -0.05 7.37 -0.28
C MET A 9 -0.56 6.41 0.79
N THR A 10 -0.70 5.12 0.47
CA THR A 10 -1.18 4.11 1.42
C THR A 10 -0.18 3.91 2.57
N ARG A 11 1.13 3.94 2.28
CA ARG A 11 2.19 3.92 3.31
C ARG A 11 2.10 5.12 4.24
N SER A 12 1.88 6.31 3.70
CA SER A 12 1.74 7.53 4.49
C SER A 12 0.52 7.46 5.42
N ILE A 13 -0.61 6.92 4.93
CA ILE A 13 -1.82 6.69 5.73
C ILE A 13 -1.52 5.71 6.88
N LEU A 14 -0.81 4.62 6.62
CA LEU A 14 -0.42 3.64 7.66
C LEU A 14 0.45 4.28 8.74
N ASN A 15 1.47 5.05 8.34
CA ASN A 15 2.35 5.76 9.26
C ASN A 15 1.56 6.75 10.13
N ASN A 16 0.64 7.50 9.54
CA ASN A 16 -0.22 8.42 10.28
C ASN A 16 -1.13 7.67 11.25
N ALA A 17 -1.72 6.54 10.86
CA ALA A 17 -2.54 5.71 11.73
C ALA A 17 -1.76 5.17 12.94
N MET A 18 -0.51 4.76 12.74
CA MET A 18 0.38 4.34 13.82
C MET A 18 0.74 5.51 14.74
N ASN A 19 1.10 6.67 14.17
CA ASN A 19 1.44 7.88 14.94
C ASN A 19 0.27 8.41 15.76
N MET A 20 -0.95 8.26 15.25
CA MET A 20 -2.19 8.63 15.95
C MET A 20 -2.61 7.59 17.00
N ASN A 21 -1.85 6.50 17.18
CA ASN A 21 -2.20 5.37 18.04
C ASN A 21 -3.63 4.86 17.80
N LEU A 22 -4.03 4.79 16.52
CA LEU A 22 -5.32 4.22 16.17
C LEU A 22 -5.38 2.76 16.62
N ASN A 23 -6.60 2.23 16.77
CA ASN A 23 -6.76 0.85 17.20
C ASN A 23 -6.09 -0.13 16.22
N LYS A 24 -5.69 -1.29 16.74
CA LYS A 24 -4.97 -2.32 15.98
C LYS A 24 -5.76 -2.82 14.77
N GLU A 25 -7.09 -2.83 14.85
CA GLU A 25 -7.95 -3.29 13.74
C GLU A 25 -7.89 -2.34 12.54
N ILE A 26 -7.90 -1.02 12.78
CA ILE A 26 -7.75 -0.01 11.73
C ILE A 26 -6.36 -0.09 11.12
N ILE A 27 -5.32 -0.20 11.94
CA ILE A 27 -3.94 -0.35 11.47
C ILE A 27 -3.81 -1.61 10.60
N LEU A 28 -4.40 -2.73 11.04
CA LEU A 28 -4.38 -3.99 10.28
C LEU A 28 -5.05 -3.84 8.91
N LYS A 29 -6.24 -3.23 8.85
CA LYS A 29 -6.96 -3.01 7.58
C LYS A 29 -6.15 -2.13 6.62
N ILE A 30 -5.46 -1.10 7.12
CA ILE A 30 -4.62 -0.24 6.29
C ILE A 30 -3.38 -1.01 5.80
N SER A 31 -2.75 -1.82 6.66
CA SER A 31 -1.60 -2.67 6.29
C SER A 31 -1.96 -3.63 5.16
N GLN A 32 -3.08 -4.35 5.28
CA GLN A 32 -3.55 -5.28 4.23
C GLN A 32 -3.76 -4.56 2.89
N LYS A 33 -4.23 -3.31 2.93
CA LYS A 33 -4.45 -2.51 1.73
C LYS A 33 -3.14 -2.03 1.11
N LEU A 34 -2.13 -1.76 1.93
CA LEU A 34 -0.77 -1.47 1.47
C LEU A 34 -0.16 -2.68 0.78
N ASP A 35 -0.29 -3.87 1.38
CA ASP A 35 0.21 -5.13 0.80
C ASP A 35 -0.42 -5.38 -0.57
N GLN A 36 -1.73 -5.18 -0.71
CA GLN A 36 -2.42 -5.27 -1.99
C GLN A 36 -1.88 -4.26 -3.02
N CYS A 37 -1.64 -3.00 -2.63
CA CYS A 37 -1.09 -1.99 -3.53
C CYS A 37 0.32 -2.35 -4.01
N ILE A 38 1.13 -2.96 -3.13
CA ILE A 38 2.48 -3.44 -3.46
C ILE A 38 2.38 -4.60 -4.46
N TYR A 39 1.52 -5.58 -4.20
CA TYR A 39 1.28 -6.69 -5.12
C TYR A 39 0.86 -6.20 -6.51
N GLU A 40 -0.16 -5.33 -6.58
CA GLU A 40 -0.65 -4.74 -7.84
C GLU A 40 0.43 -3.95 -8.59
N TYR A 41 1.37 -3.34 -7.87
CA TYR A 41 2.50 -2.61 -8.47
C TYR A 41 3.49 -3.57 -9.11
N TYR A 42 3.87 -4.65 -8.41
CA TYR A 42 4.85 -5.61 -8.93
C TYR A 42 4.28 -6.50 -10.02
N GLU A 43 3.05 -6.99 -9.88
CA GLU A 43 2.38 -7.82 -10.90
C GLU A 43 2.34 -7.12 -12.27
N GLU A 44 1.99 -5.83 -12.30
CA GLU A 44 1.98 -5.05 -13.54
C GLU A 44 3.37 -4.70 -14.10
N ASN A 45 4.42 -4.72 -13.27
CA ASN A 45 5.79 -4.53 -13.76
C ASN A 45 6.33 -5.85 -14.32
N ASP A 46 6.00 -6.98 -13.69
CA ASP A 46 6.39 -8.32 -14.13
C ASP A 46 5.71 -8.70 -15.47
N GLU A 47 4.48 -8.22 -15.72
CA GLU A 47 3.82 -8.35 -17.03
C GLU A 47 4.42 -7.45 -18.12
N ARG A 48 5.04 -6.32 -17.75
CA ARG A 48 5.69 -5.41 -18.71
C ARG A 48 7.08 -5.89 -19.14
N GLU A 49 7.78 -6.65 -18.31
CA GLU A 49 9.08 -7.25 -18.66
C GLU A 49 8.95 -8.55 -19.46
N LYS A 50 7.77 -9.19 -19.47
CA LYS A 50 7.49 -10.41 -20.25
C LYS A 50 6.93 -10.16 -21.66
N LYS A 51 6.71 -8.90 -22.06
CA LYS A 51 6.24 -8.50 -23.40
C LYS A 51 7.36 -7.87 -24.21
#